data_AF-A0A6A2EEC2-F1
#
_entry.id   AF-A0A6A2EEC2-F1
#
_cell.length_a   1.000
_cell.length_b   1.000
_cell.length_c   1.000
_cell.angle_alpha   90.00
_cell.angle_beta   90.00
_cell.angle_gamma   90.00
#
_symmetry.space_group_name_H-M   'P 1'
#
loop_
_entity.id
_entity.type
_entity.pdbx_description
1 polymer ?
#
loop_
_entity_poly.entity_id
_entity_poly.type
_entity_poly.pdbx_seq_one_letter_code
_entity_poly.pdbx_strand_id
1 'polypeptide(L)' 'MKSNNNQQYPTGLQNLQSLSAWYGVDKRTLKKWLKKIDGFDLINRDTRTFSPAEVKMIVDHCGQPNQTEE' A
#
# COMPACT_ATOMS: atom_id res chain seq x y z
N MET A 1 -18.15 22.04 -9.77
CA MET A 1 -17.37 22.60 -8.66
C MET A 1 -16.43 21.53 -8.16
N LYS A 2 -15.15 21.91 -8.05
CA LYS A 2 -13.94 21.12 -7.77
C LYS A 2 -14.17 19.80 -7.03
N SER A 3 -13.98 18.67 -7.73
CA SER A 3 -13.73 17.38 -7.11
C SER A 3 -12.46 17.50 -6.30
N ASN A 4 -12.59 17.56 -4.97
CA ASN A 4 -11.46 17.50 -4.06
C ASN A 4 -10.76 16.16 -4.30
N ASN A 5 -9.65 16.21 -5.03
CA ASN A 5 -8.65 15.14 -5.11
C ASN A 5 -7.94 15.08 -3.75
N ASN A 6 -8.68 14.68 -2.72
CA ASN A 6 -8.10 14.13 -1.53
C ASN A 6 -7.75 12.70 -1.94
N GLN A 7 -6.47 12.37 -2.15
CA GLN A 7 -6.01 11.00 -2.40
C GLN A 7 -6.33 10.16 -1.16
N GLN A 8 -7.59 9.79 -1.01
CA GLN A 8 -8.09 8.98 0.08
C GLN A 8 -7.92 7.55 -0.39
N TYR A 9 -6.80 6.94 0.01
CA TYR A 9 -6.58 5.51 -0.22
C TYR A 9 -7.81 4.75 0.27
N PRO A 10 -8.33 3.79 -0.49
CA PRO A 10 -9.51 3.06 -0.08
C PRO A 10 -9.24 2.49 1.30
N THR A 11 -10.15 2.78 2.23
CA THR A 11 -10.07 2.38 3.65
C THR A 11 -9.98 0.85 3.83
N GLY A 12 -10.06 0.05 2.77
CA GLY A 12 -9.79 -1.39 2.75
C GLY A 12 -8.32 -1.80 2.49
N LEU A 13 -7.43 -0.89 2.05
CA LEU A 13 -6.00 -1.16 1.81
C LEU A 13 -5.13 -1.05 3.06
N GLN A 14 -5.75 -1.24 4.22
CA GLN A 14 -5.05 -1.15 5.48
C GLN A 14 -4.27 -2.43 5.79
N ASN A 15 -4.46 -3.56 5.10
CA ASN A 15 -3.74 -4.80 5.44
C ASN A 15 -2.84 -5.29 4.31
N LEU A 16 -1.82 -6.06 4.69
CA LEU A 16 -0.84 -6.62 3.75
C LEU A 16 -1.53 -7.45 2.66
N GLN A 17 -2.58 -8.18 3.02
CA GLN A 17 -3.41 -8.94 2.08
C GLN A 17 -4.03 -8.03 1.02
N SER A 18 -4.75 -6.98 1.43
CA SER A 18 -5.44 -6.07 0.50
C SER A 18 -4.46 -5.31 -0.39
N LEU A 19 -3.34 -4.84 0.17
CA LEU A 19 -2.28 -4.21 -0.62
C LEU A 19 -1.69 -5.19 -1.63
N SER A 20 -1.37 -6.41 -1.21
CA SER A 20 -0.80 -7.41 -2.11
C SER A 20 -1.75 -7.74 -3.27
N ALA A 21 -3.05 -7.83 -2.99
CA ALA A 21 -4.08 -8.03 -4.00
C ALA A 21 -4.20 -6.81 -4.95
N TRP A 22 -4.15 -5.60 -4.42
CA TRP A 22 -4.22 -4.36 -5.22
C TRP A 22 -3.02 -4.19 -6.15
N TYR A 23 -1.84 -4.61 -5.71
CA TYR A 23 -0.63 -4.67 -6.55
C TYR A 23 -0.56 -5.91 -7.44
N GLY A 24 -1.47 -6.88 -7.29
CA GLY A 24 -1.41 -8.15 -8.01
C GLY A 24 -0.16 -8.99 -7.69
N VAL A 25 0.44 -8.78 -6.51
CA VAL A 25 1.66 -9.48 -6.08
C VAL A 25 1.41 -10.32 -4.84
N ASP A 26 2.30 -11.27 -4.61
CA ASP A 26 2.26 -12.10 -3.41
C ASP A 26 2.63 -11.30 -2.14
N LYS A 27 2.07 -11.68 -0.99
CA LYS A 27 2.36 -11.02 0.31
C LYS A 27 3.85 -11.00 0.63
N ARG A 28 4.58 -12.08 0.28
CA ARG A 28 6.03 -12.17 0.47
C ARG A 28 6.78 -11.18 -0.42
N THR A 29 6.33 -10.98 -1.65
CA THR A 29 6.92 -10.03 -2.59
C THR A 29 6.72 -8.61 -2.10
N LEU A 30 5.47 -8.26 -1.72
CA LEU A 30 5.16 -6.96 -1.15
C LEU A 30 6.02 -6.69 0.08
N LYS A 31 6.13 -7.64 1.03
CA LYS A 31 7.02 -7.49 2.20
C LYS A 31 8.48 -7.21 1.83
N LYS A 32 9.01 -7.81 0.76
CA LYS A 32 10.38 -7.53 0.31
C LYS A 32 10.51 -6.09 -0.20
N TRP A 33 9.48 -5.54 -0.84
CA TRP A 33 9.47 -4.14 -1.26
C TRP A 33 9.38 -3.21 -0.05
N LEU A 34 8.49 -3.52 0.90
CA LEU A 34 8.35 -2.77 2.14
C LEU A 34 9.65 -2.74 2.97
N LYS A 35 10.45 -3.81 2.94
CA LYS A 35 11.78 -3.85 3.61
C LYS A 35 12.79 -2.87 3.00
N LYS A 36 12.56 -2.42 1.77
CA LYS A 36 13.44 -1.47 1.08
C LYS A 36 13.05 -0.02 1.33
N ILE A 37 11.89 0.23 1.95
CA ILE A 37 11.47 1.57 2.34
C ILE A 37 12.27 1.93 3.60
N ASP A 38 13.11 2.95 3.49
CA ASP A 38 13.91 3.43 4.61
C ASP A 38 13.00 3.96 5.73
N GLY A 39 13.25 3.55 6.97
CA GLY A 39 12.42 3.91 8.13
C GLY A 39 11.08 3.16 8.22
N PHE A 40 10.79 2.20 7.35
CA PHE A 40 9.55 1.44 7.39
C PHE A 40 9.65 0.20 8.27
N ASP A 41 9.03 0.26 9.45
CA ASP A 41 9.02 -0.87 10.36
C ASP A 41 8.01 -1.93 9.92
N LEU A 42 8.54 -3.11 9.60
CA LEU A 42 7.78 -4.30 9.21
C LEU A 42 7.56 -5.29 10.37
N ILE A 43 8.06 -4.97 11.56
CA ILE A 43 7.99 -5.86 12.70
C ILE A 43 6.50 -5.98 13.09
N ASN A 44 5.96 -7.21 12.99
CA ASN A 44 4.55 -7.55 13.28
C ASN A 44 3.48 -6.94 12.36
N ARG A 45 3.78 -6.71 11.07
CA ARG A 45 2.77 -6.23 10.08
C ARG A 45 1.75 -7.26 9.60
N ASP A 46 1.88 -8.54 9.97
CA ASP A 46 0.89 -9.56 9.54
C ASP A 46 -0.48 -9.37 10.19
N THR A 47 -0.52 -8.81 11.40
CA THR A 47 -1.74 -8.64 12.19
C THR A 47 -2.20 -7.18 12.29
N ARG A 48 -1.41 -6.25 11.74
CA ARG A 48 -1.58 -4.82 11.98
C ARG A 48 -1.91 -4.08 10.68
N THR A 49 -2.89 -3.19 10.80
CA THR A 49 -3.28 -2.28 9.73
C THR A 49 -2.20 -1.22 9.49
N PHE A 50 -1.88 -0.97 8.22
CA PHE A 50 -1.17 0.19 7.70
C PHE A 50 -2.03 1.44 7.87
N SER A 51 -1.41 2.46 8.45
CA SER A 51 -1.95 3.80 8.54
C SER A 51 -1.97 4.45 7.15
N PRO A 52 -2.83 5.45 6.91
CA PRO A 52 -2.87 6.15 5.63
C PRO A 52 -1.51 6.74 5.21
N ALA A 53 -0.71 7.21 6.17
CA ALA A 53 0.64 7.70 5.92
C ALA A 53 1.60 6.61 5.44
N GLU A 54 1.45 5.40 5.96
CA GLU A 54 2.26 4.24 5.60
C GLU A 54 1.86 3.75 4.21
N VAL A 55 0.56 3.64 3.93
CA VAL A 55 0.06 3.36 2.57
C VAL A 55 0.60 4.39 1.58
N LYS A 56 0.63 5.68 1.95
CA LYS A 56 1.25 6.71 1.11
C LYS A 56 2.72 6.41 0.82
N MET A 57 3.53 6.09 1.82
CA MET A 57 4.95 5.75 1.62
C MET A 57 5.11 4.53 0.70
N ILE A 58 4.23 3.53 0.84
CA ILE A 58 4.24 2.34 0.00
C ILE A 58 3.95 2.69 -1.45
N VAL A 59 2.91 3.49 -1.68
CA VAL A 59 2.53 3.96 -3.02
C VAL A 59 3.59 4.86 -3.62
N ASP A 60 4.23 5.70 -2.82
CA ASP A 60 5.33 6.57 -3.23
C ASP A 60 6.56 5.75 -3.66
N HIS A 61 6.89 4.68 -2.91
CA HIS A 61 8.03 3.81 -3.20
C HIS A 61 7.77 2.79 -4.32
N CYS A 62 6.60 2.16 -4.34
CA CYS A 62 6.25 1.10 -5.28
C CYS A 62 5.53 1.62 -6.53
N GLY A 63 5.08 2.87 -6.53
CA GLY A 63 4.17 3.43 -7.52
C GLY A 63 2.70 3.08 -7.23
N GLN A 64 1.78 3.80 -7.88
CA GLN A 64 0.38 3.35 -7.95
C GLN A 64 0.32 2.13 -8.88
N PRO A 65 -0.26 1.01 -8.45
CA PRO A 65 -0.52 -0.08 -9.37
C PRO A 65 -1.46 0.46 -10.44
N ASN A 66 -1.02 0.36 -11.69
CA ASN A 66 -1.81 0.79 -12.82
C ASN A 66 -3.04 -0.12 -12.86
N GLN A 67 -4.18 0.37 -12.36
CA GLN A 67 -5.47 -0.27 -12.60
C GLN A 67 -5.81 0.01 -14.06
N THR A 68 -5.10 -0.66 -14.97
CA THR A 68 -5.48 -0.73 -16.36
C THR A 68 -6.74 -1.58 -16.37
N GLU A 69 -7.88 -0.90 -16.33
CA GLU A 69 -9.16 -1.43 -16.80
C GLU A 69 -8.94 -1.87 -18.26
N GLU A 70 -8.84 -3.18 -18.50
CA GLU A 70 -9.06 -3.79 -19.82
C GLU A 70 -10.55 -4.09 -20.01
#